data_AF-A0A8X6IGN6-F1
#
_entry.id   AF-A0A8X6IGN6-F1
#
_cell.length_a   1.000
_cell.length_b   1.000
_cell.length_c   1.000
_cell.angle_alpha   90.00
_cell.angle_beta   90.00
_cell.angle_gamma   90.00
#
_symmetry.space_group_name_H-M   'P 1'
#
loop_
_entity.id
_entity.type
_entity.pdbx_description
1 polymer ?
#
loop_
_entity_poly.entity_id
_entity_poly.type
_entity_poly.pdbx_seq_one_letter_code
_entity_poly.pdbx_strand_id
1 'polypeptide(L)'
;MFRKAAYDLVKEKGQFKWKTNIDFLLKQYLERKCTPKPRGSSDKEILVIRCADSFRVPDSKFEAVLKHNPNAKLITFEDTSHLLMFEKSKEFVEAVKDFLKSTSNGSVHD
;
A
#
# COMPACT_ATOMS: atom_id res chain seq x y z
N MET A 1 18.72 17.14 17.45
CA MET A 1 17.48 17.62 18.10
C MET A 1 16.30 16.84 17.52
N PHE A 2 15.92 15.71 18.10
CA PHE A 2 14.79 14.91 17.62
C PHE A 2 13.47 15.62 18.01
N ARG A 3 12.82 16.27 17.04
CA ARG A 3 11.50 16.88 17.22
C ARG A 3 10.44 15.76 17.29
N LYS A 4 9.77 15.67 18.44
CA LYS A 4 8.49 14.99 18.77
C LYS A 4 8.20 13.65 18.06
N ALA A 5 8.40 12.55 18.78
CA ALA A 5 7.99 11.19 18.39
C ALA A 5 6.49 10.86 18.67
N ALA A 6 5.62 11.85 18.86
CA ALA A 6 4.21 11.61 19.22
C ALA A 6 3.25 12.30 18.24
N TYR A 7 3.29 11.91 16.97
CA TYR A 7 2.33 12.39 15.96
C TYR A 7 0.93 11.78 16.13
N ASP A 8 0.83 10.63 16.79
CA ASP A 8 -0.43 9.88 16.88
C ASP A 8 -1.14 10.04 18.22
N LEU A 9 -0.56 10.78 19.16
CA LEU A 9 -1.15 11.08 20.47
C LEU A 9 -1.55 12.56 20.54
N VAL A 10 -2.72 12.83 21.10
CA VAL A 10 -3.17 14.16 21.53
C VAL A 10 -3.20 14.22 23.05
N LYS A 11 -2.91 15.39 23.60
CA LYS A 11 -3.04 15.65 25.04
C LYS A 11 -4.40 16.31 25.29
N GLU A 12 -5.30 15.59 25.95
CA GLU A 12 -6.65 16.04 26.31
C GLU A 12 -6.82 15.91 27.83
N LYS A 13 -7.24 16.98 28.52
CA LYS A 13 -7.47 17.00 29.98
C LYS A 13 -6.29 16.42 30.80
N GLY A 14 -5.06 16.68 30.36
CA GLY A 14 -3.85 16.19 31.03
C GLY A 14 -3.46 14.74 30.71
N GLN A 15 -4.25 14.01 29.92
CA GLN A 15 -3.99 12.62 29.52
C GLN A 15 -3.59 12.54 28.04
N PHE A 16 -2.80 11.52 27.69
CA PHE A 16 -2.51 11.20 26.29
C PHE A 16 -3.56 10.26 25.73
N LYS A 17 -4.07 10.57 24.55
CA LYS A 17 -5.07 9.77 23.84
C LYS A 17 -4.62 9.59 22.39
N TRP A 18 -4.87 8.42 21.82
CA TRP A 18 -4.66 8.18 20.39
C TRP A 18 -5.58 9.07 19.55
N LYS A 19 -5.03 9.73 18.53
CA LYS A 19 -5.80 10.43 17.49
C LYS A 19 -6.71 9.47 16.75
N THR A 20 -6.20 8.26 16.51
CA THR A 20 -6.94 7.17 15.89
C THR A 20 -7.86 6.52 16.92
N ASN A 21 -9.08 6.19 16.51
CA ASN A 21 -10.01 5.43 17.34
C ASN A 21 -9.57 3.95 17.43
N ILE A 22 -8.70 3.65 18.40
CA ILE A 22 -8.13 2.31 18.60
C ILE A 22 -9.22 1.28 18.93
N ASP A 23 -10.22 1.63 19.72
CA ASP A 23 -11.30 0.71 20.11
C ASP A 23 -12.10 0.25 18.89
N PHE A 24 -12.39 1.18 17.98
CA PHE A 24 -13.02 0.85 16.71
C PHE A 24 -12.14 -0.09 15.86
N LEU A 25 -10.84 0.21 15.72
CA LEU A 25 -9.93 -0.63 14.95
C LEU A 25 -9.82 -2.04 15.53
N LEU A 26 -9.71 -2.15 16.85
CA LEU A 26 -9.64 -3.43 17.55
C LEU A 26 -10.93 -4.23 17.33
N LYS A 27 -12.09 -3.59 17.47
CA LYS A 27 -13.38 -4.20 17.17
C LYS A 27 -13.43 -4.72 15.73
N GLN A 28 -13.06 -3.90 14.74
CA GLN A 28 -13.07 -4.31 13.33
C GLN A 28 -12.09 -5.47 13.05
N TYR A 29 -10.91 -5.44 13.68
CA TYR A 29 -9.91 -6.47 13.52
C TYR A 29 -10.41 -7.83 14.03
N LEU A 30 -11.01 -7.84 15.23
CA LEU A 30 -11.56 -9.05 15.86
C LEU A 30 -12.81 -9.57 15.12
N GLU A 31 -13.72 -8.69 14.70
CA GLU A 31 -15.00 -9.09 14.09
C GLU A 31 -14.86 -9.53 12.62
N ARG A 32 -14.03 -8.84 11.82
CA ARG A 32 -14.02 -9.02 10.36
C ARG A 32 -12.93 -9.94 9.84
N LYS A 33 -12.07 -10.46 10.72
CA LYS A 33 -10.90 -11.29 10.38
C LYS A 33 -10.07 -10.73 9.21
N CYS A 34 -10.10 -9.39 9.03
CA CYS A 34 -9.50 -8.57 7.99
C CYS A 34 -9.08 -9.28 6.68
N THR A 35 -9.91 -10.18 6.16
CA THR A 35 -9.57 -10.94 4.95
C THR A 35 -10.15 -10.19 3.77
N PRO A 36 -9.33 -9.59 2.90
CA PRO A 36 -9.83 -8.90 1.73
C PRO A 36 -10.54 -9.91 0.82
N LYS A 37 -11.82 -9.66 0.54
CA LYS A 37 -12.56 -10.37 -0.50
C LYS A 37 -12.47 -9.54 -1.79
N PRO A 38 -12.17 -10.16 -2.95
CA PRO A 38 -12.25 -9.46 -4.22
C PRO A 38 -13.64 -8.83 -4.39
N ARG A 39 -13.70 -7.56 -4.80
CA ARG A 39 -14.95 -6.83 -5.05
C ARG A 39 -15.24 -6.63 -6.54
N GLY A 40 -14.39 -7.16 -7.41
CA GLY A 40 -14.48 -7.03 -8.85
C GLY A 40 -13.15 -7.31 -9.54
N SER A 41 -13.14 -7.14 -10.86
CA SER A 41 -11.99 -7.18 -11.75
C SER A 41 -11.77 -5.83 -12.42
N SER A 42 -10.57 -5.59 -12.93
CA SER A 42 -10.23 -4.37 -13.68
C SER A 42 -9.27 -4.69 -14.82
N ASP A 43 -9.62 -4.23 -16.01
CA ASP A 43 -8.73 -4.29 -17.18
C ASP A 43 -7.79 -3.08 -17.28
N LYS A 44 -7.88 -2.12 -16.37
CA LYS A 44 -6.92 -1.01 -16.30
C LYS A 44 -5.57 -1.50 -15.79
N GLU A 45 -4.50 -0.81 -16.17
CA GLU A 45 -3.19 -1.07 -15.60
C GLU A 45 -3.17 -0.78 -14.10
N ILE A 46 -2.55 -1.66 -13.33
CA ILE A 46 -2.39 -1.53 -11.88
C ILE A 46 -0.94 -1.82 -11.55
N LEU A 47 -0.23 -0.86 -10.94
CA LEU A 47 1.12 -1.10 -10.44
C LEU A 47 1.07 -1.65 -9.02
N VAL A 48 1.70 -2.81 -8.83
CA VAL A 48 1.99 -3.38 -7.51
C VAL A 48 3.50 -3.25 -7.27
N ILE A 49 3.89 -2.60 -6.18
CA ILE A 49 5.28 -2.54 -5.72
C ILE A 49 5.35 -3.27 -4.38
N ARG A 50 6.32 -4.19 -4.23
CA ARG A 50 6.52 -4.96 -2.99
C ARG A 50 8.01 -5.15 -2.68
N CYS A 51 8.31 -5.54 -1.44
CA CYS A 51 9.58 -6.15 -1.10
C CYS A 51 9.60 -7.64 -1.52
N ALA A 52 10.79 -8.21 -1.74
CA ALA A 52 10.97 -9.58 -2.22
C ALA A 52 10.35 -10.64 -1.29
N ASP A 53 10.43 -10.43 0.03
CA ASP A 53 9.92 -11.32 1.06
C ASP A 53 8.49 -10.96 1.54
N SER A 54 7.73 -10.19 0.75
CA SER A 54 6.42 -9.69 1.14
C SER A 54 5.42 -10.80 1.46
N PHE A 55 5.12 -11.00 2.75
CA PHE A 55 4.04 -11.90 3.21
C PHE A 55 2.65 -11.47 2.67
N ARG A 56 2.50 -10.18 2.39
CA ARG A 56 1.22 -9.63 1.90
C ARG A 56 0.98 -9.95 0.43
N VAL A 57 2.03 -9.95 -0.38
CA VAL A 57 1.97 -10.22 -1.82
C VAL A 57 3.11 -11.17 -2.23
N PRO A 58 3.09 -12.45 -1.82
CA PRO A 58 3.96 -13.47 -2.42
C PRO A 58 3.57 -13.72 -3.88
N ASP A 59 4.41 -14.42 -4.63
CA ASP A 59 4.20 -14.70 -6.06
C ASP A 59 2.85 -15.37 -6.34
N SER A 60 2.51 -16.39 -5.54
CA SER A 60 1.22 -17.08 -5.65
C SER A 60 0.01 -16.17 -5.45
N LYS A 61 0.13 -15.11 -4.63
CA LYS A 61 -0.93 -14.11 -4.52
C LYS A 61 -0.94 -13.16 -5.70
N PHE A 62 0.21 -12.81 -6.28
CA PHE A 62 0.24 -11.98 -7.47
C PHE A 62 -0.36 -12.72 -8.68
N GLU A 63 -0.14 -14.02 -8.82
CA GLU A 63 -0.85 -14.84 -9.81
C GLU A 63 -2.37 -14.75 -9.65
N ALA A 64 -2.87 -14.77 -8.40
CA ALA A 64 -4.30 -14.56 -8.14
C ALA A 64 -4.77 -13.13 -8.46
N VAL A 65 -3.92 -12.12 -8.27
CA VAL A 65 -4.20 -10.74 -8.71
C VAL A 65 -4.36 -10.69 -10.22
N LEU A 66 -3.48 -11.34 -10.98
CA LEU A 66 -3.52 -11.36 -12.45
C LEU A 66 -4.79 -12.02 -13.00
N LYS A 67 -5.37 -13.01 -12.29
CA LYS A 67 -6.67 -13.61 -12.68
C LYS A 67 -7.83 -12.60 -12.70
N HIS A 68 -7.76 -11.56 -11.88
CA HIS A 68 -8.79 -10.51 -11.80
C HIS A 68 -8.36 -9.19 -12.41
N ASN A 69 -7.06 -8.98 -12.61
CA ASN A 69 -6.48 -7.74 -13.11
C ASN A 69 -5.36 -8.11 -14.09
N PRO A 70 -5.70 -8.52 -15.32
CA PRO A 70 -4.74 -9.12 -16.25
C PRO A 70 -3.63 -8.16 -16.66
N ASN A 71 -3.89 -6.84 -16.60
CA ASN A 71 -2.93 -5.78 -16.93
C ASN A 71 -2.17 -5.25 -15.71
N ALA A 72 -2.20 -5.96 -14.56
CA ALA A 72 -1.41 -5.59 -13.40
C ALA A 72 0.08 -5.85 -13.65
N LYS A 73 0.92 -4.90 -13.21
CA LYS A 73 2.38 -4.95 -13.28
C LYS A 73 2.94 -5.12 -11.87
N LEU A 74 4.04 -5.86 -11.75
CA LEU A 74 4.75 -6.08 -10.48
C LEU A 74 6.17 -5.54 -10.56
N ILE A 75 6.55 -4.75 -9.56
CA ILE A 75 7.95 -4.39 -9.30
C ILE A 75 8.30 -4.93 -7.92
N THR A 76 9.41 -5.66 -7.86
CA THR A 76 9.97 -6.17 -6.61
C THR A 76 11.22 -5.38 -6.27
N PHE A 77 11.26 -4.83 -5.06
CA PHE A 77 12.45 -4.21 -4.49
C PHE A 77 13.16 -5.24 -3.61
N GLU A 78 14.36 -5.63 -4.03
CA GLU A 78 15.27 -6.43 -3.21
C GLU A 78 15.76 -5.62 -1.99
N ASP A 79 16.22 -6.30 -0.94
CA ASP A 79 16.84 -5.69 0.24
C ASP A 79 16.01 -4.56 0.91
N THR A 80 14.68 -4.75 0.99
CA THR A 80 13.78 -3.81 1.67
C THR A 80 12.78 -4.52 2.55
N SER A 81 12.30 -3.85 3.60
CA SER A 81 11.16 -4.34 4.37
C SER A 81 9.82 -3.93 3.75
N HIS A 82 8.72 -4.22 4.46
CA HIS A 82 7.39 -3.72 4.09
C HIS A 82 7.29 -2.18 4.04
N LEU A 83 8.28 -1.47 4.58
CA LEU A 83 8.41 -0.01 4.54
C LEU A 83 9.28 0.47 3.35
N LEU A 84 9.34 -0.29 2.25
CA LEU A 84 10.14 -0.01 1.05
C LEU A 84 10.08 1.44 0.54
N MET A 85 8.92 2.11 0.69
CA MET A 85 8.75 3.50 0.25
C MET A 85 9.59 4.51 1.04
N PHE A 86 10.00 4.15 2.27
CA PHE A 86 10.90 4.94 3.09
C PHE A 86 12.35 4.52 2.89
N GLU A 87 12.61 3.21 2.80
CA GLU A 87 13.97 2.65 2.64
C GLU A 87 14.56 2.94 1.25
N LYS A 88 13.75 2.80 0.21
CA LYS A 88 14.08 3.02 -1.21
C LYS A 88 13.19 4.10 -1.83
N SER A 89 13.14 5.25 -1.16
CA SER A 89 12.23 6.35 -1.51
C SER A 89 12.45 6.90 -2.93
N LYS A 90 13.69 6.96 -3.41
CA LYS A 90 14.01 7.43 -4.76
C LYS A 90 13.50 6.45 -5.80
N GLU A 91 13.84 5.17 -5.67
CA GLU A 91 13.41 4.13 -6.60
C GLU A 91 11.88 4.01 -6.61
N PHE A 92 11.24 4.11 -5.44
CA PHE A 92 9.78 4.07 -5.34
C PHE A 92 9.13 5.22 -6.11
N VAL A 93 9.64 6.46 -5.93
CA VAL A 93 9.12 7.64 -6.61
C VAL A 93 9.33 7.56 -8.13
N GLU A 94 10.48 7.06 -8.58
CA GLU A 94 10.77 6.86 -10.00
C GLU A 94 9.81 5.84 -10.62
N ALA A 95 9.66 4.66 -10.00
CA ALA A 95 8.72 3.63 -10.46
C ALA A 95 7.28 4.15 -10.59
N VAL A 96 6.81 4.91 -9.60
CA VAL A 96 5.47 5.51 -9.64
C VAL A 96 5.37 6.58 -10.72
N LYS A 97 6.37 7.44 -10.88
CA LYS A 97 6.39 8.47 -11.93
C LYS A 97 6.34 7.87 -13.32
N ASP A 98 7.14 6.83 -13.57
CA ASP A 98 7.22 6.19 -14.89
C ASP A 98 5.91 5.48 -15.23
N PHE A 99 5.30 4.80 -14.24
CA PHE A 99 3.97 4.24 -14.40
C PHE A 99 2.93 5.32 -14.73
N LEU A 100 2.87 6.41 -13.97
CA LEU A 100 1.91 7.48 -14.20
C LEU A 100 2.08 8.15 -15.57
N LYS A 101 3.32 8.38 -16.02
CA LYS A 101 3.60 8.90 -17.37
C LYS A 101 3.11 7.96 -18.47
N SER A 102 3.37 6.66 -18.32
CA SER A 102 2.91 5.67 -19.31
C SER A 102 1.39 5.64 -19.44
N THR A 103 0.67 5.87 -18.33
CA THR A 103 -0.80 5.90 -18.32
C THR A 103 -1.42 7.22 -18.83
N SER A 104 -0.69 8.34 -18.75
CA SER A 104 -1.22 9.67 -19.13
C SER A 104 -1.08 9.98 -20.62
N ASN A 105 -0.25 9.24 -21.35
CA ASN A 105 -0.16 9.34 -22.81
C ASN A 105 -1.27 8.56 -23.55
N GLY A 106 -2.17 7.88 -22.82
CA GLY A 106 -3.27 7.08 -23.39
C GLY A 106 -4.63 7.78 -23.46
N SER A 107 -4.72 9.07 -23.12
CA SER A 107 -5.98 9.83 -23.14
C SER A 107 -5.94 11.01 -24.11
N VAL A 108 -5.55 10.74 -25.36
CA VAL A 108 -5.99 11.54 -26.52
C VAL A 108 -6.97 10.65 -27.26
N HIS A 109 -8.24 10.73 -26.89
CA HIS A 109 -9.32 10.23 -27.74
C HIS A 109 -9.79 11.40 -28.61
N ASP A 110 -9.70 11.18 -29.92
CA ASP A 110 -10.35 11.94 -30.99
C ASP A 110 -11.87 12.06 -30.79
#